data_AF-A0A7J9JZV5-F1
#
_entry.id   AF-A0A7J9JZV5-F1
#
_cell.length_a   1.000
_cell.length_b   1.000
_cell.length_c   1.000
_cell.angle_alpha   90.00
_cell.angle_beta   90.00
_cell.angle_gamma   90.00
#
_symmetry.space_group_name_H-M   'P 1'
#
loop_
_entity.id
_entity.type
_entity.pdbx_description
1 polymer ?
#
loop_
_entity_poly.entity_id
_entity_poly.type
_entity_poly.pdbx_seq_one_letter_code
_entity_poly.pdbx_strand_id
1 'polypeptide(L)'
;MAIYAFWKGKTQNMRLLPDFANQGSIFDLFTTVPVLVTGFGFHVNIHPIRSELSRPSDMSYAVRISLAISIAIYFSIGFFGYMLFGESIMSDILVNFDQNSDSAIGQLVNNTVRLSYAMHLALVFPVINFSLRTNIDELLFAKKPVLAKDKDVHGISRRKDTVMAILVIIMAILTSMIAIATNLWTVG
;
A
#
# COMPACT_ATOMS: atom_id res chain seq x y z
N MET A 1 3.87 14.21 -15.63
CA MET A 1 3.66 15.33 -14.69
C MET A 1 4.97 15.83 -14.05
N ALA A 2 5.75 15.00 -13.35
CA ALA A 2 6.99 15.47 -12.69
C ALA A 2 8.06 16.05 -13.64
N ILE A 3 8.38 15.37 -14.75
CA ILE A 3 9.33 15.87 -15.77
C ILE A 3 8.85 17.18 -16.42
N TYR A 4 7.53 17.30 -16.61
CA TYR A 4 6.91 18.52 -17.14
C TYR A 4 6.96 19.69 -16.15
N ALA A 5 6.74 19.42 -14.85
CA ALA A 5 6.86 20.41 -13.78
C ALA A 5 8.30 20.87 -13.58
N PHE A 6 9.28 19.96 -13.72
CA PHE A 6 10.70 20.26 -13.73
C PHE A 6 11.07 21.22 -14.87
N TRP A 7 10.61 20.94 -16.10
CA TRP A 7 10.89 21.81 -17.24
C TRP A 7 10.21 23.18 -17.10
N LYS A 8 9.00 23.25 -16.52
CA LYS A 8 8.31 24.53 -16.27
C LYS A 8 8.89 25.34 -15.10
N GLY A 9 9.93 24.86 -14.42
CA GLY A 9 10.55 25.56 -13.28
C GLY A 9 9.62 25.74 -12.08
N LYS A 10 8.55 24.92 -11.97
CA LYS A 10 7.57 24.98 -10.87
C LYS A 10 7.97 24.08 -9.68
N THR A 11 9.22 23.64 -9.60
CA THR A 11 9.70 22.75 -8.53
C THR A 11 9.94 23.53 -7.25
N GLN A 12 9.40 23.04 -6.13
CA GLN A 12 9.66 23.59 -4.80
C GLN A 12 11.09 23.28 -4.33
N ASN A 13 11.62 24.07 -3.38
CA ASN A 13 12.98 23.90 -2.83
C ASN A 13 13.17 22.48 -2.28
N MET A 14 14.14 21.73 -2.83
CA MET A 14 14.43 20.36 -2.42
C MET A 14 15.35 20.36 -1.19
N ARG A 15 14.84 19.95 -0.03
CA ARG A 15 15.65 19.66 1.15
C ARG A 15 15.98 18.18 1.18
N LEU A 16 17.24 17.83 0.95
CA LEU A 16 17.71 16.44 0.94
C LEU A 16 18.01 15.89 2.35
N LEU A 17 18.23 16.76 3.33
CA LEU A 17 18.59 16.37 4.69
C LEU A 17 17.53 16.84 5.68
N PRO A 18 17.20 16.02 6.70
CA PRO A 18 16.35 16.45 7.80
C PRO A 18 17.01 17.62 8.54
N ASP A 19 16.20 18.57 8.97
CA ASP A 19 16.66 19.67 9.80
C ASP A 19 16.80 19.20 11.24
N PHE A 20 18.03 18.99 11.69
CA PHE A 20 18.32 18.54 13.05
C PHE A 20 18.33 19.70 14.08
N ALA A 21 18.05 20.94 13.67
CA ALA A 21 17.98 22.08 14.59
C ALA A 21 16.80 21.98 15.57
N ASN A 22 15.74 21.25 15.19
CA ASN A 22 14.54 21.05 16.01
C ASN A 22 14.50 19.61 16.57
N GLN A 23 14.35 19.46 17.88
CA GLN A 23 14.25 18.15 18.55
C GLN A 23 13.08 17.28 18.03
N GLY A 24 12.04 17.88 17.44
CA GLY A 24 10.94 17.16 16.78
C GLY A 24 11.35 16.29 15.59
N SER A 25 12.41 16.68 14.87
CA SER A 25 12.89 16.00 13.66
C SER A 25 13.38 14.57 13.92
N ILE A 26 13.91 14.30 15.12
CA ILE A 26 14.35 12.95 15.52
C ILE A 26 13.13 12.04 15.77
N PHE A 27 12.06 12.58 16.35
CA PHE A 27 10.83 11.83 16.55
C PHE A 27 10.12 11.54 15.23
N ASP A 28 10.15 12.47 14.28
CA ASP A 28 9.61 12.26 12.94
C ASP A 28 10.36 11.13 12.20
N LEU A 29 11.68 11.08 12.32
CA LEU A 29 12.49 9.97 11.80
C LEU A 29 12.08 8.63 12.44
N PHE A 30 11.81 8.61 13.75
CA PHE A 30 11.37 7.40 14.44
C PHE A 30 10.00 6.93 13.94
N THR A 31 9.05 7.84 13.68
CA THR A 31 7.74 7.47 13.10
C THR A 31 7.82 6.93 11.67
N THR A 32 8.89 7.29 10.94
CA THR A 32 9.13 6.81 9.57
C THR A 32 9.59 5.35 9.54
N VAL A 33 10.31 4.87 10.58
CA VAL A 33 10.84 3.50 10.61
C VAL A 33 9.73 2.43 10.53
N PRO A 34 8.65 2.47 11.34
CA PRO A 34 7.54 1.53 11.21
C PRO A 34 6.87 1.55 9.84
N VAL A 35 6.77 2.73 9.20
CA VAL A 35 6.18 2.86 7.85
C VAL A 35 7.05 2.16 6.82
N LEU A 36 8.37 2.36 6.87
CA LEU A 36 9.30 1.66 5.98
C LEU A 36 9.27 0.14 6.20
N VAL A 37 9.30 -0.31 7.45
CA VAL A 37 9.22 -1.75 7.80
C VAL A 37 7.91 -2.35 7.27
N THR A 38 6.79 -1.65 7.44
CA THR A 38 5.48 -2.10 6.94
C THR A 38 5.45 -2.14 5.41
N GLY A 39 6.07 -1.16 4.73
CA GLY A 39 6.17 -1.13 3.27
C GLY A 39 6.93 -2.32 2.69
N PHE A 40 7.94 -2.83 3.39
CA PHE A 40 8.68 -4.03 3.00
C PHE A 40 8.10 -5.35 3.57
N GLY A 41 6.85 -5.34 4.03
CA GLY A 41 6.18 -6.40 4.77
C GLY A 41 5.92 -7.73 4.03
N PHE A 42 6.96 -8.38 3.51
CA PHE A 42 6.90 -9.70 2.88
C PHE A 42 7.28 -10.86 3.81
N HIS A 43 7.74 -10.55 5.02
CA HIS A 43 8.32 -11.52 5.95
C HIS A 43 7.32 -12.61 6.36
N VAL A 44 6.03 -12.27 6.45
CA VAL A 44 4.97 -13.21 6.86
C VAL A 44 4.65 -14.25 5.78
N ASN A 45 4.92 -13.94 4.51
CA ASN A 45 4.63 -14.84 3.38
C ASN A 45 5.84 -15.69 2.97
N ILE A 46 7.01 -15.47 3.60
CA ILE A 46 8.25 -16.16 3.25
C ILE A 46 8.11 -17.68 3.46
N HIS A 47 7.47 -18.12 4.54
CA HIS A 47 7.31 -19.53 4.88
C HIS A 47 6.39 -20.29 3.90
N PRO A 48 5.17 -19.81 3.60
CA PRO A 48 4.31 -20.41 2.57
C PRO A 48 4.97 -20.44 1.17
N ILE A 49 5.65 -19.37 0.77
CA ILE A 49 6.34 -19.33 -0.52
C ILE A 49 7.43 -20.40 -0.55
N ARG A 50 8.22 -20.53 0.52
CA ARG A 50 9.28 -21.56 0.62
C ARG A 50 8.75 -22.98 0.45
N SER A 51 7.59 -23.29 1.02
CA SER A 51 6.99 -24.63 0.94
C SER A 51 6.45 -24.97 -0.45
N GLU A 52 6.13 -23.97 -1.27
CA GLU A 52 5.61 -24.14 -2.63
C GLU A 52 6.73 -24.18 -3.70
N LEU A 53 7.97 -23.79 -3.35
CA LEU A 53 9.09 -23.88 -4.30
C LEU A 53 9.56 -25.34 -4.48
N SER A 54 9.71 -25.76 -5.74
CA SER A 54 10.33 -27.05 -6.10
C SER A 54 11.75 -27.21 -5.56
N ARG A 55 12.48 -26.10 -5.37
CA ARG A 55 13.82 -26.05 -4.80
C ARG A 55 13.93 -24.90 -3.78
N PRO A 56 13.96 -25.19 -2.48
CA PRO A 56 14.06 -24.16 -1.44
C PRO A 56 15.35 -23.32 -1.50
N SER A 57 16.38 -23.77 -2.22
CA SER A 57 17.64 -23.03 -2.44
C SER A 57 17.46 -21.76 -3.25
N ASP A 58 16.48 -21.73 -4.15
CA ASP A 58 16.32 -20.66 -5.15
C ASP A 58 15.59 -19.45 -4.57
N MET A 59 14.94 -19.65 -3.43
CA MET A 59 14.21 -18.65 -2.68
C MET A 59 15.05 -17.41 -2.33
N SER A 60 16.29 -17.60 -1.90
CA SER A 60 17.19 -16.49 -1.52
C SER A 60 17.51 -15.60 -2.72
N TYR A 61 17.63 -16.17 -3.91
CA TYR A 61 17.86 -15.41 -5.13
C TYR A 61 16.62 -14.61 -5.53
N ALA A 62 15.45 -15.24 -5.49
CA ALA A 62 14.17 -14.58 -5.77
C ALA A 62 13.92 -13.39 -4.83
N VAL A 63 14.15 -13.57 -3.51
CA VAL A 63 13.97 -12.51 -2.50
C VAL A 63 14.93 -11.35 -2.73
N ARG A 64 16.19 -11.61 -3.10
CA ARG A 64 17.17 -10.56 -3.38
C ARG A 64 16.77 -9.71 -4.58
N ILE A 65 16.31 -10.35 -5.66
CA ILE A 65 15.83 -9.64 -6.85
C ILE A 65 14.58 -8.83 -6.53
N SER A 66 13.58 -9.43 -5.86
CA SER A 66 12.34 -8.72 -5.52
C SER A 66 12.61 -7.53 -4.60
N LEU A 67 13.56 -7.66 -3.67
CA LEU A 67 13.98 -6.57 -2.78
C LEU A 67 14.65 -5.44 -3.58
N ALA A 68 15.58 -5.77 -4.49
CA ALA A 68 16.26 -4.77 -5.32
C ALA A 68 15.26 -3.99 -6.19
N ILE A 69 14.30 -4.69 -6.80
CA ILE A 69 13.23 -4.07 -7.60
C ILE A 69 12.36 -3.15 -6.72
N SER A 70 11.96 -3.63 -5.53
CA SER A 70 11.12 -2.84 -4.61
C SER A 70 11.82 -1.56 -4.14
N ILE A 71 13.11 -1.64 -3.80
CA ILE A 71 13.93 -0.48 -3.44
C ILE A 71 13.97 0.52 -4.60
N ALA A 72 14.23 0.06 -5.82
CA ALA A 72 14.28 0.93 -6.99
C ALA A 72 12.95 1.64 -7.24
N ILE A 73 11.83 0.93 -7.10
CA ILE A 73 10.49 1.50 -7.28
C ILE A 73 10.18 2.52 -6.17
N TYR A 74 10.39 2.18 -4.90
CA TYR A 74 10.11 3.08 -3.78
C TYR A 74 10.99 4.32 -3.80
N PHE A 75 12.27 4.17 -4.12
CA PHE A 75 13.18 5.31 -4.32
C PHE A 75 12.69 6.21 -5.45
N SER A 76 12.30 5.63 -6.59
CA SER A 76 11.80 6.41 -7.74
C SER A 76 10.52 7.17 -7.39
N ILE A 77 9.55 6.51 -6.74
CA ILE A 77 8.29 7.13 -6.32
C ILE A 77 8.55 8.26 -5.32
N GLY A 78 9.40 8.02 -4.31
CA GLY A 78 9.77 9.03 -3.31
C GLY A 78 10.48 10.23 -3.94
N PHE A 79 11.43 9.99 -4.84
CA PHE A 79 12.18 11.04 -5.53
C PHE A 79 11.27 11.93 -6.38
N PHE A 80 10.43 11.34 -7.24
CA PHE A 80 9.51 12.12 -8.08
C PHE A 80 8.37 12.75 -7.29
N GLY A 81 7.88 12.09 -6.23
CA GLY A 81 6.88 12.64 -5.33
C GLY A 81 7.40 13.88 -4.60
N TYR A 82 8.62 13.81 -4.07
CA TYR A 82 9.28 14.93 -3.41
C TYR A 82 9.59 16.08 -4.39
N MET A 83 10.00 15.77 -5.62
CA MET A 83 10.19 16.80 -6.65
C MET A 83 8.89 17.53 -7.02
N LEU A 84 7.74 16.84 -6.98
CA LEU A 84 6.47 17.39 -7.40
C LEU A 84 5.81 18.28 -6.33
N PHE A 85 5.94 17.93 -5.05
CA PHE A 85 5.23 18.61 -3.96
C PHE A 85 6.16 19.23 -2.89
N GLY A 86 7.44 18.86 -2.85
CA GLY A 86 8.42 19.38 -1.88
C GLY A 86 7.97 19.18 -0.43
N GLU A 87 8.06 20.24 0.38
CA GLU A 87 7.67 20.23 1.79
C GLU A 87 6.14 20.15 2.02
N SER A 88 5.33 20.26 0.96
CA SER A 88 3.86 20.23 1.07
C SER A 88 3.24 18.83 0.92
N ILE A 89 4.05 17.77 0.94
CA ILE A 89 3.58 16.39 0.86
C ILE A 89 2.73 16.04 2.08
N MET A 90 1.54 15.49 1.84
CA MET A 90 0.68 14.94 2.88
C MET A 90 0.97 13.45 3.09
N SER A 91 0.52 12.88 4.22
CA SER A 91 0.71 11.47 4.54
C SER A 91 0.14 10.52 3.47
N ASP A 92 -0.97 10.92 2.83
CA ASP A 92 -1.45 10.34 1.59
C ASP A 92 -1.16 11.28 0.42
N ILE A 93 -0.15 10.92 -0.38
CA ILE A 93 0.29 11.69 -1.54
C ILE A 93 -0.80 11.81 -2.62
N LEU A 94 -1.79 10.89 -2.67
CA LEU A 94 -2.90 10.97 -3.64
C LEU A 94 -3.84 12.13 -3.37
N VAL A 95 -3.80 12.73 -2.18
CA VAL A 95 -4.56 13.95 -1.87
C VAL A 95 -3.86 15.18 -2.44
N ASN A 96 -2.53 15.20 -2.49
CA ASN A 96 -1.77 16.29 -3.11
C ASN A 96 -2.04 16.41 -4.62
N PHE A 97 -2.34 15.30 -5.30
CA PHE A 97 -2.72 15.30 -6.71
C PHE A 97 -4.12 15.87 -6.95
N ASP A 98 -5.04 15.75 -5.99
CA ASP A 98 -6.42 16.25 -6.11
C ASP A 98 -6.42 17.79 -6.20
N GLN A 99 -5.65 18.44 -5.35
CA GLN A 99 -5.53 19.91 -5.28
C GLN A 99 -4.83 20.53 -6.50
N ASN A 100 -4.05 19.74 -7.24
CA ASN A 100 -3.21 20.23 -8.35
C ASN A 100 -3.67 19.73 -9.74
N SER A 101 -4.82 19.06 -9.81
CA SER A 101 -5.36 18.48 -11.05
C SER A 101 -6.37 19.40 -11.75
N ASP A 102 -5.92 20.57 -12.20
CA ASP A 102 -6.77 21.53 -12.93
C ASP A 102 -7.18 21.06 -14.34
N SER A 103 -6.61 19.96 -14.84
CA SER A 103 -6.91 19.43 -16.17
C SER A 103 -7.83 18.20 -16.10
N ALA A 104 -8.78 18.11 -17.04
CA ALA A 104 -9.70 16.98 -17.15
C ALA A 104 -8.99 15.61 -17.26
N ILE A 105 -7.85 15.57 -17.96
CA ILE A 105 -7.01 14.36 -18.07
C ILE A 105 -6.35 14.03 -16.72
N GLY A 106 -5.90 15.03 -15.97
CA GLY A 106 -5.34 14.87 -14.64
C GLY A 106 -6.34 14.26 -13.65
N GLN A 107 -7.58 14.75 -13.68
CA GLN A 107 -8.67 14.21 -12.85
C GLN A 107 -9.00 12.76 -13.21
N LEU A 108 -9.07 12.42 -14.50
CA LEU A 108 -9.32 11.04 -14.94
C LEU A 108 -8.23 10.07 -14.45
N VAL A 109 -6.97 10.46 -14.59
CA VAL A 109 -5.83 9.64 -14.12
C VAL A 109 -5.86 9.51 -12.61
N ASN A 110 -6.11 10.58 -11.85
CA ASN A 110 -6.21 10.56 -10.39
C ASN A 110 -7.30 9.59 -9.91
N ASN A 111 -8.50 9.68 -10.51
CA ASN A 111 -9.61 8.79 -10.17
C ASN A 111 -9.30 7.33 -10.49
N THR A 112 -8.62 7.07 -11.62
CA THR A 112 -8.20 5.71 -12.00
C THR A 112 -7.20 5.13 -11.00
N VAL A 113 -6.21 5.91 -10.57
CA VAL A 113 -5.20 5.49 -9.57
C VAL A 113 -5.84 5.24 -8.21
N ARG A 114 -6.79 6.08 -7.79
CA ARG A 114 -7.53 5.87 -6.53
C ARG A 114 -8.37 4.61 -6.57
N LEU A 115 -9.08 4.36 -7.67
CA LEU A 115 -9.88 3.16 -7.84
C LEU A 115 -9.01 1.89 -7.83
N SER A 116 -7.87 1.92 -8.53
CA SER A 116 -6.96 0.76 -8.56
C SER A 116 -6.34 0.49 -7.18
N TYR A 117 -6.02 1.53 -6.42
CA TYR A 117 -5.56 1.41 -5.04
C TYR A 117 -6.65 0.85 -4.11
N ALA A 118 -7.88 1.33 -4.22
CA ALA A 118 -9.01 0.83 -3.42
C ALA A 118 -9.29 -0.65 -3.71
N MET A 119 -9.28 -1.04 -5.00
CA MET A 119 -9.41 -2.44 -5.40
C MET A 119 -8.24 -3.30 -4.89
N HIS A 120 -7.01 -2.78 -4.95
CA HIS A 120 -5.85 -3.47 -4.39
C HIS A 120 -6.01 -3.74 -2.89
N LEU A 121 -6.39 -2.73 -2.10
CA LEU A 121 -6.64 -2.91 -0.66
C LEU A 121 -7.76 -3.93 -0.38
N ALA A 122 -8.82 -3.91 -1.21
CA ALA A 122 -9.92 -4.87 -1.09
C ALA A 122 -9.48 -6.32 -1.31
N LEU A 123 -8.54 -6.56 -2.23
CA LEU A 123 -8.02 -7.90 -2.53
C LEU A 123 -6.93 -8.34 -1.54
N VAL A 124 -6.12 -7.41 -1.04
CA VAL A 124 -5.03 -7.71 -0.10
C VAL A 124 -5.57 -7.98 1.31
N PHE A 125 -6.63 -7.30 1.72
CA PHE A 125 -7.17 -7.41 3.06
C PHE A 125 -7.53 -8.87 3.47
N PRO A 126 -8.26 -9.66 2.65
CA PRO A 126 -8.55 -11.05 2.97
C PRO A 126 -7.30 -11.92 3.09
N VAL A 127 -6.29 -11.69 2.24
CA VAL A 127 -5.05 -12.47 2.23
C VAL A 127 -4.28 -12.27 3.54
N ILE A 128 -4.16 -11.03 4.01
CA ILE A 128 -3.47 -10.72 5.27
C ILE A 128 -4.25 -11.29 6.48
N ASN A 129 -5.58 -11.16 6.49
CA ASN A 129 -6.40 -11.68 7.59
C ASN A 129 -6.33 -13.20 7.70
N PHE A 130 -6.28 -13.92 6.57
CA PHE A 130 -6.12 -15.37 6.56
C PHE A 130 -4.78 -15.81 7.17
N SER A 131 -3.68 -15.16 6.76
CA SER A 131 -2.36 -15.41 7.33
C SER A 131 -2.35 -15.09 8.83
N LEU A 132 -2.91 -13.95 9.24
CA LEU A 132 -3.00 -13.57 10.65
C LEU A 132 -3.76 -14.61 11.48
N ARG A 133 -4.93 -15.04 11.01
CA ARG A 133 -5.73 -16.07 11.68
C ARG A 133 -4.93 -17.36 11.87
N THR A 134 -4.27 -17.83 10.82
CA THR A 134 -3.47 -19.07 10.87
C THR A 134 -2.33 -18.96 11.88
N ASN A 135 -1.63 -17.81 11.93
CA ASN A 135 -0.55 -17.58 12.88
C ASN A 135 -1.06 -17.50 14.34
N ILE A 136 -2.19 -16.84 14.59
CA ILE A 136 -2.79 -16.76 15.93
C ILE A 136 -3.27 -18.13 16.39
N ASP A 137 -3.92 -18.89 15.52
CA ASP A 137 -4.43 -20.22 15.83
C ASP A 137 -3.27 -21.20 16.13
N GLU A 138 -2.15 -21.11 15.41
CA GLU A 138 -0.93 -21.88 15.68
C GLU A 138 -0.28 -21.48 17.02
N LEU A 139 -0.21 -20.17 17.31
CA LEU A 139 0.38 -19.66 18.55
C LEU A 139 -0.43 -20.06 19.80
N LEU A 140 -1.76 -19.97 19.74
CA LEU A 140 -2.64 -20.24 20.88
C LEU A 140 -3.03 -21.72 21.02
N PHE A 141 -3.04 -22.49 19.92
CA PHE A 141 -3.50 -23.89 19.91
C PHE A 141 -2.50 -24.84 19.25
N ALA A 142 -1.23 -24.75 19.65
CA ALA A 142 -0.10 -25.54 19.12
C ALA A 142 -0.28 -27.08 19.06
N LYS A 143 -1.28 -27.66 19.76
CA LYS A 143 -1.55 -29.11 19.81
C LYS A 143 -2.72 -29.58 18.94
N LYS A 144 -3.42 -28.69 18.24
CA LYS A 144 -4.51 -29.06 17.33
C LYS A 144 -3.95 -29.33 15.92
N PRO A 145 -4.52 -30.29 15.16
CA PRO A 145 -4.12 -30.48 13.77
C PRO A 145 -4.29 -29.18 12.99
N VAL A 146 -3.32 -28.87 12.13
CA VAL A 146 -3.28 -27.66 11.28
C VAL A 146 -4.65 -27.45 10.63
N LEU A 147 -5.24 -26.26 10.77
CA LEU A 147 -6.56 -25.93 10.21
C LEU A 147 -6.66 -26.12 8.70
N ALA A 148 -5.52 -26.16 7.99
CA ALA A 148 -5.45 -26.55 6.58
C ALA A 148 -5.94 -27.99 6.31
N LYS A 149 -5.94 -28.86 7.34
CA LYS A 149 -6.42 -30.25 7.26
C LYS A 149 -7.85 -30.41 7.78
N ASP A 150 -8.35 -29.46 8.56
CA ASP A 150 -9.76 -29.40 8.93
C ASP A 150 -10.52 -28.79 7.73
N LYS A 151 -11.11 -29.66 6.90
CA LYS A 151 -12.06 -29.20 5.89
C LYS A 151 -13.13 -28.44 6.67
N ASP A 152 -13.24 -27.13 6.47
CA ASP A 152 -14.23 -26.29 7.14
C ASP A 152 -15.65 -26.73 6.69
N VAL A 153 -16.16 -27.83 7.26
CA VAL A 153 -17.40 -28.53 6.83
C VAL A 153 -18.61 -27.60 6.91
N HIS A 154 -18.54 -26.61 7.80
CA HIS A 154 -19.61 -25.65 8.04
C HIS A 154 -19.46 -24.34 7.23
N GLY A 155 -18.33 -24.13 6.54
CA GLY A 155 -18.09 -22.94 5.71
C GLY A 155 -18.17 -21.61 6.46
N ILE A 156 -18.04 -21.61 7.79
CA ILE A 156 -18.30 -20.45 8.65
C ILE A 156 -17.17 -19.42 8.52
N SER A 157 -15.90 -19.84 8.40
CA SER A 157 -14.82 -18.88 8.13
C SER A 157 -15.00 -18.25 6.77
N ARG A 158 -15.25 -19.07 5.75
CA ARG A 158 -15.41 -18.61 4.37
C ARG A 158 -16.54 -17.58 4.24
N ARG A 159 -17.63 -17.74 4.99
CA ARG A 159 -18.72 -16.75 5.04
C ARG A 159 -18.28 -15.43 5.68
N LYS A 160 -17.55 -15.45 6.79
CA LYS A 160 -17.07 -14.22 7.44
C LYS A 160 -16.05 -13.47 6.57
N ASP A 161 -15.12 -14.20 5.96
CA ASP A 161 -14.10 -13.65 5.05
C ASP A 161 -14.76 -13.05 3.79
N THR A 162 -15.78 -13.74 3.26
CA THR A 162 -16.59 -13.25 2.12
C THR A 162 -17.39 -12.01 2.49
N VAL A 163 -18.02 -11.96 3.68
CA VAL A 163 -18.77 -10.78 4.15
C VAL A 163 -17.84 -9.58 4.33
N MET A 164 -16.67 -9.76 4.94
CA MET A 164 -15.64 -8.71 5.03
C MET A 164 -15.18 -8.23 3.65
N ALA A 165 -14.89 -9.15 2.73
CA ALA A 165 -14.49 -8.79 1.36
C ALA A 165 -15.59 -7.99 0.64
N ILE A 166 -16.85 -8.41 0.75
CA ILE A 166 -18.00 -7.69 0.20
C ILE A 166 -18.12 -6.30 0.82
N LEU A 167 -17.96 -6.16 2.14
CA LEU A 167 -18.00 -4.86 2.82
C LEU A 167 -16.88 -3.93 2.32
N VAL A 168 -15.65 -4.43 2.16
CA VAL A 168 -14.55 -3.61 1.65
C VAL A 168 -14.78 -3.20 0.18
N ILE A 169 -15.34 -4.09 -0.65
CA ILE A 169 -15.72 -3.77 -2.04
C ILE A 169 -16.80 -2.69 -2.05
N ILE A 170 -17.84 -2.81 -1.21
CA ILE A 170 -18.89 -1.79 -1.10
C ILE A 170 -18.30 -0.45 -0.67
N MET A 171 -17.42 -0.43 0.33
CA MET A 171 -16.73 0.79 0.77
C MET A 171 -15.86 1.40 -0.34
N ALA A 172 -15.15 0.59 -1.11
CA ALA A 172 -14.34 1.05 -2.25
C ALA A 172 -15.19 1.65 -3.39
N ILE A 173 -16.36 1.06 -3.66
CA ILE A 173 -17.31 1.60 -4.65
C ILE A 173 -17.89 2.91 -4.13
N LEU A 174 -18.28 2.98 -2.85
CA LEU A 174 -18.82 4.20 -2.24
C LEU A 174 -17.80 5.34 -2.27
N THR A 175 -16.54 5.12 -1.90
CA THR A 175 -15.49 6.16 -1.96
C THR A 175 -15.23 6.61 -3.40
N SER A 176 -15.26 5.69 -4.35
CA SER A 176 -15.10 6.02 -5.78
C SER A 176 -16.28 6.83 -6.31
N MET A 177 -17.52 6.48 -5.95
CA MET A 177 -18.72 7.23 -6.31
C MET A 177 -18.71 8.64 -5.71
N ILE A 178 -18.31 8.77 -4.44
CA ILE A 178 -18.15 10.08 -3.79
C ILE A 178 -17.10 10.91 -4.54
N ALA A 179 -15.93 10.34 -4.85
CA ALA A 179 -14.90 11.06 -5.60
C ALA A 179 -15.37 11.52 -6.99
N ILE A 180 -16.11 10.67 -7.71
CA ILE A 180 -16.68 11.02 -9.02
C ILE A 180 -17.74 12.12 -8.88
N ALA A 181 -18.63 12.02 -7.89
CA ALA A 181 -19.68 13.00 -7.64
C ALA A 181 -19.12 14.36 -7.23
N THR A 182 -18.11 14.39 -6.35
CA THR A 182 -17.42 15.63 -5.95
C THR A 182 -16.73 16.30 -7.15
N ASN A 183 -16.12 15.52 -8.04
CA ASN A 183 -15.52 16.06 -9.26
C ASN A 183 -16.58 16.63 -10.23
N LEU A 184 -17.72 15.96 -10.40
CA LEU A 184 -18.83 16.45 -11.23
C LEU A 184 -19.40 17.78 -10.70
N TRP A 185 -19.46 17.95 -9.37
CA TRP A 185 -19.96 19.16 -8.74
C TRP A 185 -18.96 20.34 -8.81
N THR A 186 -17.66 20.06 -8.84
CA THR A 186 -16.61 21.09 -8.95
C THR A 186 -16.43 21.61 -10.39
N VAL A 187 -16.86 20.85 -11.40
CA VAL A 187 -16.72 21.20 -12.83
C VAL A 187 -17.97 21.91 -13.38
N GLY A 188 -19.08 21.96 -12.64
CA GLY A 188 -20.30 22.72 -12.97
C GLY A 188 -20.35 24.10 -12.31
#